data_AF-A0A7X2P2A1-F1
#
_entry.id   AF-A0A7X2P2A1-F1
#
_cell.length_a   1.000
_cell.length_b   1.000
_cell.length_c   1.000
_cell.angle_alpha   90.00
_cell.angle_beta   90.00
_cell.angle_gamma   90.00
#
_symmetry.space_group_name_H-M   'P 1'
#
loop_
_entity.id
_entity.type
_entity.pdbx_description
1 polymer ?
#
loop_
_entity_poly.entity_id
_entity_poly.type
_entity_poly.pdbx_seq_one_letter_code
_entity_poly.pdbx_strand_id
1 'polypeptide(L)'
;MEWLARWVRNLAFYFIFLSVLMNVIPQGEERKYIRFFMGLLLILVLIQPLLTVGQLEQILSWETLSEGIRQEYEDFSMEKKYLEQEGKDYVQKNCQKEMERQIKTLLEQLSYESTEVRVDFFNGEELDVKEIRCVIRRADGNPPGEGEPDQVKRKLAQVYNLPEGNINIKIQE
;
A
#
# COMPACT_ATOMS: atom_id res chain seq x y z
N MET A 1 44.57 3.41 7.98
CA MET A 1 45.72 4.22 8.44
C MET A 1 46.36 5.03 7.33
N GLU A 2 46.49 4.51 6.11
CA GLU A 2 47.09 5.23 4.97
C GLU A 2 46.32 6.51 4.57
N TRP A 3 44.99 6.47 4.63
CA TRP A 3 44.14 7.63 4.33
C TRP A 3 44.33 8.78 5.34
N LEU A 4 44.47 8.45 6.64
CA LEU A 4 44.78 9.42 7.70
C LEU A 4 46.17 10.02 7.50
N ALA A 5 47.17 9.20 7.17
CA ALA A 5 48.52 9.68 6.90
C ALA A 5 48.56 10.64 5.69
N ARG A 6 47.79 10.35 4.64
CA ARG A 6 47.63 11.22 3.46
C ARG A 6 46.93 12.52 3.82
N TRP A 7 45.90 12.46 4.66
CA TRP A 7 45.19 13.65 5.14
C TRP A 7 46.08 14.54 6.02
N VAL A 8 46.80 13.97 7.00
CA VAL A 8 47.76 14.71 7.82
C VAL A 8 48.87 15.33 6.96
N ARG A 9 49.34 14.61 5.93
CA ARG A 9 50.29 15.16 4.96
C ARG A 9 49.72 16.36 4.21
N ASN A 10 48.47 16.29 3.75
CA ASN A 10 47.80 17.42 3.09
C ASN A 10 47.63 18.62 4.05
N LEU A 11 47.31 18.35 5.33
CA LEU A 11 47.23 19.37 6.36
C LEU A 11 48.58 20.05 6.59
N ALA A 12 49.67 19.27 6.62
CA ALA A 12 51.02 19.81 6.73
C ALA A 12 51.39 20.69 5.53
N PHE A 13 51.07 20.26 4.30
CA PHE A 13 51.25 21.10 3.11
C PHE A 13 50.43 22.38 3.19
N TYR A 14 49.20 22.32 3.70
CA TYR A 14 48.35 23.47 3.91
C TYR A 14 48.99 24.48 4.87
N PHE A 15 49.54 24.04 6.00
CA PHE A 15 50.21 24.92 6.97
C PHE A 15 51.50 25.56 6.43
N ILE A 16 52.27 24.81 5.63
CA ILE A 16 53.46 25.35 4.94
C ILE A 16 53.04 26.42 3.94
N PHE A 17 52.03 26.12 3.11
CA PHE A 17 51.49 27.08 2.14
C PHE A 17 50.93 28.33 2.82
N LEU A 18 50.14 28.16 3.88
CA LEU A 18 49.60 29.22 4.74
C LEU A 18 50.71 30.13 5.27
N SER A 19 51.82 29.56 5.73
CA SER A 19 52.97 30.30 6.25
C SER A 19 53.69 31.10 5.17
N VAL A 20 53.90 30.50 4.00
CA VAL A 20 54.50 31.19 2.84
C VAL A 20 53.59 32.33 2.38
N LEU A 21 52.28 32.06 2.23
CA LEU A 21 51.30 33.06 1.82
C LEU A 21 51.25 34.24 2.80
N MET A 22 51.30 33.96 4.11
CA MET A 22 51.37 35.00 5.14
C MET A 22 52.62 35.88 5.03
N ASN A 23 53.77 35.32 4.62
CA ASN A 23 55.00 36.08 4.44
C ASN A 23 55.04 36.89 3.14
N VAL A 24 54.32 36.43 2.10
CA VAL A 24 54.20 37.15 0.82
C VAL A 24 53.23 38.33 0.93
N ILE A 25 52.21 38.24 1.81
CA ILE A 25 51.20 39.29 1.96
C ILE A 25 51.75 40.45 2.83
N PRO A 26 51.79 41.70 2.32
CA PRO A 26 52.19 42.86 3.10
C PRO A 26 51.22 43.11 4.29
N GLN A 27 51.74 43.70 5.37
CA GLN A 27 51.05 43.89 6.66
C GLN A 27 49.96 45.00 6.61
N GLY A 28 49.06 44.98 5.62
CA GLY A 28 47.93 45.90 5.47
C GLY A 28 46.57 45.28 5.84
N GLU A 29 45.48 46.05 5.66
CA GLU A 29 44.11 45.60 5.94
C GLU A 29 43.70 44.37 5.12
N GLU A 30 44.26 44.19 3.92
CA GLU A 30 43.99 43.06 3.02
C GLU A 30 44.35 41.69 3.65
N ARG A 31 45.31 41.68 4.58
CA ARG A 31 45.74 40.48 5.30
C ARG A 31 44.64 39.90 6.18
N LYS A 32 43.67 40.72 6.62
CA LYS A 32 42.53 40.28 7.44
C LYS A 32 41.58 39.38 6.65
N TYR A 33 41.26 39.77 5.42
CA TYR A 33 40.36 39.01 4.54
C TYR A 33 40.98 37.69 4.11
N ILE A 34 42.27 37.71 3.77
CA ILE A 34 42.97 36.49 3.38
C ILE A 34 43.10 35.54 4.58
N ARG A 35 43.37 36.05 5.79
CA ARG A 35 43.40 35.23 7.01
C ARG A 35 42.04 34.57 7.28
N PHE A 36 40.95 35.29 7.07
CA PHE A 36 39.60 34.76 7.22
C PHE A 36 39.30 33.65 6.21
N PHE A 37 39.64 33.88 4.94
CA PHE A 37 39.48 32.88 3.89
C PHE A 37 40.32 31.63 4.13
N MET A 38 41.56 31.79 4.62
CA MET A 38 42.39 30.66 5.03
C MET A 38 41.85 29.94 6.28
N GLY A 39 41.13 30.64 7.17
CA GLY A 39 40.37 29.97 8.24
C GLY A 39 39.27 29.06 7.67
N LEU A 40 38.50 29.56 6.70
CA LEU A 40 37.45 28.79 6.02
C LEU A 40 38.00 27.58 5.27
N LEU A 41 39.10 27.75 4.52
CA LEU A 41 39.77 26.65 3.83
C LEU A 41 40.28 25.59 4.82
N LEU A 42 40.81 26.01 5.97
CA LEU A 42 41.24 25.06 7.01
C LEU A 42 40.06 24.23 7.53
N ILE A 43 38.92 24.86 7.81
CA ILE A 43 37.69 24.16 8.23
C ILE A 43 37.26 23.15 7.16
N LEU A 44 37.34 23.52 5.88
CA LEU A 44 37.01 22.64 4.76
C LEU A 44 37.94 21.41 4.69
N VAL A 45 39.24 21.57 4.95
CA VAL A 45 40.19 20.45 4.98
C VAL A 45 40.00 19.58 6.22
N LEU A 46 39.62 20.18 7.35
CA LEU A 46 39.35 19.48 8.61
C LEU A 46 38.04 18.67 8.58
N ILE A 47 37.04 19.09 7.81
CA ILE A 47 35.74 18.39 7.77
C ILE A 47 35.81 17.08 6.97
N GLN A 48 36.76 16.94 6.03
CA GLN A 48 36.93 15.73 5.22
C GLN A 48 37.02 14.44 6.04
N PRO A 49 37.96 14.28 7.01
CA PRO A 49 38.05 13.08 7.85
C PRO A 49 36.82 12.91 8.75
N LEU A 50 36.17 13.99 9.15
CA LEU A 50 34.97 13.94 9.99
C LEU A 50 33.80 13.31 9.21
N LEU A 51 33.70 13.62 7.92
CA LEU A 51 32.73 13.01 7.00
C LEU A 51 33.05 11.53 6.71
N THR A 52 34.33 11.18 6.54
CA THR A 52 34.75 9.80 6.28
C THR A 52 34.59 8.88 7.50
N VAL A 53 34.91 9.37 8.70
CA VAL A 53 34.78 8.61 9.96
C VAL A 53 33.31 8.43 10.35
N GLY A 54 32.47 9.44 10.08
CA GLY A 54 31.05 9.40 10.40
C GLY A 54 30.20 8.53 9.47
N GLN A 55 30.78 7.83 8.49
CA GLN A 55 30.05 7.14 7.41
C GLN A 55 29.03 8.03 6.68
N LEU A 56 29.15 9.36 6.83
CA LEU A 56 28.24 10.33 6.24
C LEU A 56 28.34 10.32 4.72
N GLU A 57 29.51 9.95 4.16
CA GLU A 57 29.65 9.69 2.72
C GLU A 57 28.70 8.58 2.22
N GLN A 58 28.46 7.55 3.04
CA GLN A 58 27.56 6.45 2.67
C GLN A 58 26.10 6.84 2.82
N ILE A 59 25.74 7.66 3.82
CA ILE A 59 24.37 8.18 3.99
C ILE A 59 24.03 9.26 2.94
N LEU A 60 25.02 10.06 2.55
CA LEU A 60 24.88 11.07 1.50
C LEU A 60 25.02 10.51 0.10
N SER A 61 25.42 9.23 -0.03
CA SER A 61 25.45 8.57 -1.32
C SER A 61 24.01 8.47 -1.84
N TRP A 62 23.82 8.94 -3.07
CA TRP A 62 22.51 8.94 -3.72
C TRP A 62 21.89 7.53 -3.79
N GLU A 63 22.73 6.51 -3.89
CA GLU A 63 22.33 5.11 -3.97
C GLU A 63 21.62 4.65 -2.69
N THR A 64 22.18 4.89 -1.50
CA THR A 64 21.57 4.45 -0.23
C THR A 64 20.30 5.22 0.11
N LEU A 65 20.24 6.52 -0.21
CA LEU A 65 19.02 7.32 -0.06
C LEU A 65 17.91 6.80 -0.98
N SER A 66 18.25 6.44 -2.21
CA SER A 66 17.27 5.91 -3.17
C SER A 66 16.81 4.49 -2.81
N GLU A 67 17.70 3.64 -2.30
CA GLU A 67 17.37 2.28 -1.87
C GLU A 67 16.50 2.29 -0.61
N GLY A 68 16.83 3.12 0.39
CA GLY A 68 16.01 3.24 1.61
C GLY A 68 14.58 3.71 1.31
N ILE A 69 14.43 4.74 0.46
CA ILE A 69 13.11 5.24 0.05
C ILE A 69 12.36 4.20 -0.79
N ARG A 70 13.04 3.49 -1.68
CA ARG A 70 12.39 2.47 -2.52
C ARG A 70 11.94 1.28 -1.69
N GLN A 71 12.73 0.84 -0.73
CA GLN A 71 12.41 -0.28 0.14
C GLN A 71 11.22 0.05 1.07
N GLU A 72 11.21 1.23 1.68
CA GLU A 72 10.05 1.70 2.46
C GLU A 72 8.78 1.80 1.60
N TYR A 73 8.90 2.26 0.34
CA TYR A 73 7.76 2.33 -0.58
C TYR A 73 7.26 0.95 -1.00
N GLU A 74 8.16 0.00 -1.26
CA GLU A 74 7.82 -1.39 -1.59
C GLU A 74 7.09 -2.07 -0.43
N ASP A 75 7.61 -1.95 0.80
CA ASP A 75 6.99 -2.52 2.01
C ASP A 75 5.60 -1.91 2.29
N PHE A 76 5.48 -0.58 2.22
CA PHE A 76 4.20 0.10 2.40
C PHE A 76 3.17 -0.30 1.33
N SER A 77 3.62 -0.47 0.07
CA SER A 77 2.74 -0.88 -1.02
C SER A 77 2.25 -2.33 -0.88
N MET A 78 3.11 -3.21 -0.35
CA MET A 78 2.77 -4.60 -0.06
C MET A 78 1.76 -4.66 1.09
N GLU A 79 2.04 -4.01 2.20
CA GLU A 79 1.14 -3.97 3.37
C GLU A 79 -0.24 -3.42 2.99
N LYS A 80 -0.28 -2.32 2.22
CA LYS A 80 -1.54 -1.76 1.71
C LYS A 80 -2.33 -2.75 0.85
N LYS A 81 -1.66 -3.49 -0.05
CA LYS A 81 -2.32 -4.51 -0.89
C LYS A 81 -2.89 -5.65 -0.06
N TYR A 82 -2.16 -6.11 0.96
CA TYR A 82 -2.65 -7.15 1.87
C TYR A 82 -3.90 -6.69 2.65
N LEU A 83 -3.87 -5.47 3.20
CA LEU A 83 -5.01 -4.88 3.91
C LEU A 83 -6.24 -4.68 3.02
N GLU A 84 -6.04 -4.21 1.78
CA GLU A 84 -7.14 -4.04 0.82
C GLU A 84 -7.75 -5.39 0.41
N GLN A 85 -6.95 -6.44 0.23
CA GLN A 85 -7.45 -7.78 -0.08
C GLN A 85 -8.22 -8.40 1.09
N GLU A 86 -7.66 -8.36 2.30
CA GLU A 86 -8.30 -8.94 3.48
C GLU A 86 -9.60 -8.20 3.83
N GLY A 87 -9.61 -6.87 3.70
CA GLY A 87 -10.82 -6.06 3.84
C GLY A 87 -11.90 -6.42 2.81
N LYS A 88 -11.54 -6.58 1.54
CA LYS A 88 -12.47 -6.98 0.48
C LYS A 88 -13.07 -8.37 0.71
N ASP A 89 -12.23 -9.36 1.04
CA ASP A 89 -12.68 -10.73 1.33
C ASP A 89 -13.61 -10.79 2.55
N TYR A 90 -13.29 -10.02 3.60
CA TYR A 90 -14.12 -9.95 4.80
C TYR A 90 -15.49 -9.34 4.49
N VAL A 91 -15.53 -8.21 3.78
CA VAL A 91 -16.77 -7.53 3.40
C VAL A 91 -17.61 -8.41 2.48
N GLN A 92 -17.00 -9.07 1.49
CA GLN A 92 -17.69 -9.95 0.55
C GLN A 92 -18.31 -11.17 1.25
N LYS A 93 -17.56 -11.85 2.13
CA LYS A 93 -18.08 -13.00 2.90
C LYS A 93 -19.21 -12.61 3.83
N ASN A 94 -19.11 -11.44 4.48
CA ASN A 94 -20.16 -10.99 5.39
C ASN A 94 -21.42 -10.56 4.63
N CYS A 95 -21.25 -9.89 3.47
CA CYS A 95 -22.34 -9.55 2.56
C CYS A 95 -23.06 -10.81 2.05
N GLN A 96 -22.31 -11.82 1.61
CA GLN A 96 -22.86 -13.11 1.17
C GLN A 96 -23.76 -13.74 2.24
N LYS A 97 -23.26 -13.87 3.47
CA LYS A 97 -24.00 -14.46 4.59
C LYS A 97 -25.28 -13.69 4.91
N GLU A 98 -25.21 -12.35 4.91
CA GLU A 98 -26.37 -11.53 5.22
C GLU A 98 -27.42 -11.57 4.09
N MET A 99 -26.97 -11.66 2.83
CA MET A 99 -27.88 -11.86 1.69
C MET A 99 -28.55 -13.23 1.73
N GLU A 100 -27.80 -14.31 2.01
CA GLU A 100 -28.36 -15.65 2.18
C GLU A 100 -29.43 -15.68 3.29
N ARG A 101 -29.17 -14.98 4.41
CA ARG A 101 -30.13 -14.84 5.52
C ARG A 101 -31.39 -14.09 5.10
N GLN A 102 -31.24 -12.95 4.42
CA GLN A 102 -32.37 -12.15 3.95
C GLN A 102 -33.21 -12.91 2.93
N ILE A 103 -32.59 -13.62 1.99
CA ILE A 103 -33.28 -14.46 0.99
C ILE A 103 -34.07 -15.55 1.72
N LYS A 104 -33.48 -16.21 2.71
CA LYS A 104 -34.18 -17.24 3.51
C LYS A 104 -35.42 -16.67 4.23
N THR A 105 -35.30 -15.52 4.88
CA THR A 105 -36.43 -14.86 5.56
C THR A 105 -37.52 -14.42 4.57
N LEU A 106 -37.15 -13.91 3.40
CA LEU A 106 -38.11 -13.54 2.35
C LEU A 106 -38.86 -14.77 1.81
N LEU A 107 -38.17 -15.91 1.67
CA LEU A 107 -38.78 -17.17 1.24
C LEU A 107 -39.74 -17.73 2.31
N GLU A 108 -39.35 -17.67 3.60
CA GLU A 108 -40.21 -18.07 4.72
C GLU A 108 -41.49 -17.21 4.80
N GLN A 109 -41.38 -15.89 4.59
CA GLN A 109 -42.54 -14.98 4.52
C GLN A 109 -43.47 -15.27 3.33
N LEU A 110 -42.93 -15.85 2.26
CA LEU A 110 -43.69 -16.27 1.10
C LEU A 110 -44.25 -17.70 1.24
N SER A 111 -44.15 -18.33 2.43
CA SER A 111 -44.59 -19.71 2.73
C SER A 111 -43.77 -20.82 2.05
N TYR A 112 -42.50 -20.54 1.71
CA TYR A 112 -41.55 -21.53 1.16
C TYR A 112 -40.41 -21.82 2.16
N GLU A 113 -40.05 -23.09 2.32
CA GLU A 113 -38.81 -23.49 2.99
C GLU A 113 -37.65 -23.49 1.97
N SER A 114 -36.59 -22.75 2.27
CA SER A 114 -35.37 -22.77 1.47
C SER A 114 -34.40 -23.79 2.04
N THR A 115 -34.06 -24.82 1.26
CA THR A 115 -33.11 -25.86 1.69
C THR A 115 -31.66 -25.42 1.49
N GLU A 116 -31.38 -24.66 0.42
CA GLU A 116 -30.04 -24.14 0.15
C GLU A 116 -30.12 -22.83 -0.67
N VAL A 117 -29.40 -21.79 -0.23
CA VAL A 117 -29.23 -20.52 -0.96
C VAL A 117 -27.73 -20.31 -1.14
N ARG A 118 -27.30 -20.05 -2.38
CA ARG A 118 -25.92 -19.65 -2.68
C ARG A 118 -25.93 -18.38 -3.52
N VAL A 119 -25.14 -17.40 -3.11
CA VAL A 119 -24.96 -16.13 -3.81
C VAL A 119 -23.52 -16.07 -4.32
N ASP A 120 -23.35 -16.05 -5.63
CA ASP A 120 -22.03 -15.87 -6.27
C ASP A 120 -21.84 -14.40 -6.64
N PHE A 121 -20.67 -13.85 -6.34
CA PHE A 121 -20.27 -12.47 -6.72
C PHE A 121 -19.27 -12.50 -7.88
N PHE A 122 -19.19 -11.41 -8.65
CA PHE A 122 -18.09 -11.21 -9.59
C PHE A 122 -16.78 -10.93 -8.82
N ASN A 123 -15.68 -11.53 -9.26
CA ASN A 123 -14.34 -11.17 -8.78
C ASN A 123 -13.90 -9.84 -9.45
N GLY A 124 -14.43 -8.71 -8.97
CA GLY A 124 -14.16 -7.36 -9.47
C GLY A 124 -14.03 -6.33 -8.35
N GLU A 125 -13.80 -5.06 -8.70
CA GLU A 125 -13.75 -3.95 -7.72
C GLU A 125 -15.14 -3.59 -7.16
N GLU A 126 -16.20 -3.85 -7.93
CA GLU A 126 -17.58 -3.64 -7.52
C GLU A 126 -18.19 -4.95 -7.01
N LEU A 127 -18.89 -4.87 -5.87
CA LEU A 127 -19.64 -5.98 -5.26
C LEU A 127 -20.92 -6.25 -6.07
N ASP A 128 -20.75 -6.72 -7.31
CA ASP A 128 -21.86 -7.09 -8.17
C ASP A 128 -22.18 -8.57 -8.00
N VAL A 129 -23.45 -8.84 -7.69
CA VAL A 129 -23.97 -10.19 -7.57
C VAL A 129 -24.06 -10.80 -8.98
N LYS A 130 -23.39 -11.93 -9.18
CA LYS A 130 -23.32 -12.62 -10.47
C LYS A 130 -24.51 -13.53 -10.68
N GLU A 131 -24.80 -14.37 -9.70
CA GLU A 131 -25.87 -15.35 -9.79
C GLU A 131 -26.40 -15.67 -8.39
N ILE A 132 -27.72 -15.76 -8.26
CA ILE A 132 -28.38 -16.26 -7.05
C ILE A 132 -28.99 -17.63 -7.40
N ARG A 133 -28.52 -18.68 -6.71
CA ARG A 133 -29.08 -20.02 -6.83
C ARG A 133 -29.82 -20.37 -5.55
N CYS A 134 -31.10 -20.69 -5.65
CA CYS A 134 -31.90 -21.12 -4.51
C CYS A 134 -32.69 -22.40 -4.81
N VAL A 135 -32.77 -23.26 -3.80
CA VAL A 135 -33.61 -24.45 -3.81
C VAL A 135 -34.77 -24.23 -2.85
N ILE A 136 -35.99 -24.24 -3.39
CA ILE A 136 -37.21 -23.97 -2.62
C ILE A 136 -38.09 -25.22 -2.55
N ARG A 137 -38.68 -25.45 -1.39
CA ARG A 137 -39.73 -26.44 -1.13
C ARG A 137 -40.93 -25.74 -0.50
N ARG A 138 -42.15 -26.09 -0.88
CA ARG A 138 -43.34 -25.53 -0.21
C ARG A 138 -43.48 -26.13 1.18
N ALA A 139 -43.82 -25.30 2.17
CA ALA A 139 -44.06 -25.74 3.55
C ALA A 139 -45.30 -26.66 3.69
N ASP A 140 -46.17 -26.71 2.67
CA ASP A 140 -47.40 -27.50 2.65
C ASP A 140 -47.29 -28.84 1.89
N GLY A 141 -46.12 -29.17 1.34
CA GLY A 141 -45.86 -30.45 0.66
C GLY A 141 -46.53 -30.63 -0.71
N ASN A 142 -47.19 -29.61 -1.25
CA ASN A 142 -47.75 -29.66 -2.62
C ASN A 142 -46.73 -29.18 -3.66
N PRO A 143 -46.76 -29.69 -4.90
CA PRO A 143 -45.94 -29.16 -5.98
C PRO A 143 -46.36 -27.71 -6.31
N PRO A 144 -45.41 -26.77 -6.48
CA PRO A 144 -45.72 -25.40 -6.84
C PRO A 144 -46.41 -25.32 -8.21
N GLY A 145 -47.45 -24.49 -8.32
CA GLY A 145 -48.20 -24.29 -9.56
C GLY A 145 -47.38 -23.53 -10.60
N GLU A 146 -47.68 -23.74 -11.89
CA GLU A 146 -46.94 -23.30 -13.10
C GLU A 146 -46.65 -21.77 -13.25
N GLY A 147 -46.84 -20.93 -12.23
CA GLY A 147 -46.49 -19.50 -12.24
C GLY A 147 -46.01 -18.92 -10.91
N GLU A 148 -45.96 -19.71 -9.83
CA GLU A 148 -45.40 -19.30 -8.53
C GLU A 148 -43.87 -19.06 -8.56
N PRO A 149 -43.03 -19.89 -9.22
CA PRO A 149 -41.58 -19.65 -9.23
C PRO A 149 -41.20 -18.39 -10.00
N ASP A 150 -41.98 -17.97 -11.00
CA ASP A 150 -41.75 -16.73 -11.74
C ASP A 150 -42.07 -15.47 -10.91
N GLN A 151 -43.01 -15.56 -9.96
CA GLN A 151 -43.29 -14.48 -9.03
C GLN A 151 -42.14 -14.28 -8.03
N VAL A 152 -41.52 -15.38 -7.58
CA VAL A 152 -40.34 -15.34 -6.71
C VAL A 152 -39.13 -14.79 -7.47
N LYS A 153 -38.91 -15.21 -8.73
CA LYS A 153 -37.86 -14.65 -9.60
C LYS A 153 -38.00 -13.14 -9.79
N ARG A 154 -39.20 -12.65 -10.13
CA ARG A 154 -39.47 -11.21 -10.30
C ARG A 154 -39.18 -10.41 -9.03
N LYS A 155 -39.57 -10.94 -7.88
CA LYS A 155 -39.39 -10.25 -6.59
C LYS A 155 -37.91 -10.21 -6.18
N LEU A 156 -37.16 -11.29 -6.40
CA LEU A 156 -35.71 -11.32 -6.18
C LEU A 156 -34.95 -10.44 -7.18
N ALA A 157 -35.36 -10.43 -8.45
CA ALA A 157 -34.82 -9.55 -9.49
C ALA A 157 -35.00 -8.07 -9.14
N GLN A 158 -36.17 -7.70 -8.61
CA GLN A 158 -36.47 -6.33 -8.20
C GLN A 158 -35.72 -5.90 -6.92
N VAL A 159 -35.62 -6.78 -5.91
CA VAL A 159 -34.99 -6.45 -4.62
C VAL A 159 -33.47 -6.36 -4.75
N TYR A 160 -32.86 -7.26 -5.53
CA TYR A 160 -31.41 -7.31 -5.70
C TYR A 160 -30.93 -6.63 -6.99
N ASN A 161 -31.84 -6.02 -7.76
CA ASN A 161 -31.57 -5.34 -9.02
C ASN A 161 -30.78 -6.21 -10.03
N LEU A 162 -31.18 -7.48 -10.15
CA LEU A 162 -30.52 -8.49 -10.98
C LEU A 162 -31.40 -8.87 -12.18
N PRO A 163 -30.81 -9.13 -13.36
CA PRO A 163 -31.57 -9.68 -14.48
C PRO A 163 -32.12 -11.06 -14.12
N GLU A 164 -33.38 -11.33 -14.47
CA GLU A 164 -34.08 -12.58 -14.13
C GLU A 164 -33.33 -13.85 -14.63
N GLY A 165 -32.51 -13.71 -15.67
CA GLY A 165 -31.66 -14.79 -16.19
C GLY A 165 -30.52 -15.23 -15.26
N ASN A 166 -30.19 -14.43 -14.24
CA ASN A 166 -29.14 -14.70 -13.26
C ASN A 166 -29.71 -15.27 -11.94
N ILE A 167 -31.00 -15.59 -11.90
CA ILE A 167 -31.69 -16.14 -10.73
C ILE A 167 -32.17 -17.55 -11.08
N ASN A 168 -31.45 -18.55 -10.57
CA ASN A 168 -31.73 -19.94 -10.85
C ASN A 168 -32.46 -20.57 -9.66
N ILE A 169 -33.76 -20.83 -9.83
CA ILE A 169 -34.61 -21.45 -8.83
C ILE A 169 -34.83 -22.91 -9.21
N LYS A 170 -34.41 -23.85 -8.35
CA LYS A 170 -34.75 -25.26 -8.48
C LYS A 170 -35.80 -25.62 -7.44
N ILE A 171 -36.82 -26.35 -7.87
CA ILE A 171 -37.86 -26.91 -6.99
C ILE A 171 -37.40 -28.30 -6.58
N GLN A 172 -37.41 -28.58 -5.27
CA GLN A 172 -37.17 -29.93 -4.77
C GLN A 172 -38.53 -30.62 -4.56
N GLU A 173 -38.79 -31.68 -5.33
CA GLU A 173 -39.93 -32.60 -5.12
C GLU A 173 -39.92 -33.23 -3.72
#